data_AF-I8Z4I2-F1
#
_entry.id   AF-I8Z4I2-F1
#
_cell.length_a   1.000
_cell.length_b   1.000
_cell.length_c   1.000
_cell.angle_alpha   90.00
_cell.angle_beta   90.00
_cell.angle_gamma   90.00
#
_symmetry.space_group_name_H-M   'P 1'
#
loop_
_entity.id
_entity.type
_entity.pdbx_description
1 polymer ?
#
loop_
_entity_poly.entity_id
_entity_poly.type
_entity_poly.pdbx_seq_one_letter_code
_entity_poly.pdbx_strand_id
1 'polypeptide(L)'
;MMLFNELRKHGKLAAKRHPMYDKNRFGKYAMYAMAVFWAAYLIFFGTTFAFAFDTNSMEPYHIMNSGLVFVLALDFILRFPLQKTPTQEVKPYLLMPVRRNRVIDFLLIRSGLSSYNLIWLFMFAPFAIITIPKFFGLWGVLTYCAGIWLLMVFNNYWFLLCRTLISERIWWVLLPLAIYGGIAAAIFIPEDKSVVANLFIDLGEGYIEGNLLAFIGTLAAIALMWLINRKLMAGLVYAELNKVEDTKVNASEYKFFEKYGEVGEYMRLELKMLLRNKVCKNSLRMGILVVIAFSLLLSFTEVYDGTGMKNFITVYNFAIFGILFLLQIMSYEGNYIDGLMSRKESIYTLLRAKYILYSIGILIPLILTIPAMAMGKISVLTSISWAVFTIGCIYFCLFQLAVYNTKTIPLNAKITGRQNSGSGLQSLISGATFGIPLLLYALLKIWLGETTTSWVLLVIGLGFILTSRIWLKNVYNRFMKRRYKNMEGFRDSRQ
;
A
#
# COMPACT_ATOMS: atom_id res chain seq x y z
N MET A 1 -13.53 -21.43 -23.69
CA MET A 1 -12.77 -20.28 -24.26
C MET A 1 -13.63 -19.02 -24.43
N MET A 2 -14.85 -19.09 -24.98
CA MET A 2 -15.72 -17.91 -25.20
C MET A 2 -15.98 -17.07 -23.94
N LEU A 3 -16.37 -17.70 -22.82
CA LEU A 3 -16.61 -17.00 -21.55
C LEU A 3 -15.36 -16.26 -21.02
N PHE A 4 -14.17 -16.83 -21.20
CA PHE A 4 -12.92 -16.19 -20.76
C PHE A 4 -12.66 -14.89 -21.54
N ASN A 5 -12.85 -14.94 -22.86
CA ASN A 5 -12.66 -13.79 -23.73
C ASN A 5 -13.72 -12.70 -23.48
N GLU A 6 -14.97 -13.09 -23.23
CA GLU A 6 -16.04 -12.16 -22.90
C GLU A 6 -15.82 -11.47 -21.55
N LEU A 7 -15.44 -12.21 -20.52
CA LEU A 7 -15.13 -11.64 -19.21
C LEU A 7 -13.89 -10.73 -19.29
N ARG A 8 -12.87 -11.09 -20.07
CA ARG A 8 -11.71 -10.22 -20.34
C ARG A 8 -12.13 -8.94 -21.08
N LYS A 9 -13.04 -9.04 -22.05
CA LYS A 9 -13.63 -7.88 -22.76
C LYS A 9 -14.43 -7.01 -21.79
N HIS A 10 -15.23 -7.61 -20.92
CA HIS A 10 -16.00 -6.90 -19.89
C HIS A 10 -15.07 -6.12 -18.95
N GLY A 11 -13.97 -6.73 -18.48
CA GLY A 11 -12.97 -6.04 -17.66
C GLY A 11 -12.31 -4.86 -18.38
N LYS A 12 -11.99 -5.00 -19.66
CA LYS A 12 -11.47 -3.88 -20.49
C LYS A 12 -12.50 -2.77 -20.66
N LEU A 13 -13.77 -3.10 -20.89
CA LEU A 13 -14.86 -2.14 -21.04
C LEU A 13 -15.16 -1.41 -19.73
N ALA A 14 -15.16 -2.11 -18.60
CA ALA A 14 -15.32 -1.51 -17.27
C ALA A 14 -14.21 -0.49 -16.98
N ALA A 15 -12.95 -0.79 -17.36
CA ALA A 15 -11.85 0.16 -17.24
C ALA A 15 -12.02 1.41 -18.14
N LYS A 16 -12.58 1.23 -19.36
CA LYS A 16 -12.88 2.34 -20.29
C LYS A 16 -14.04 3.22 -19.82
N ARG A 17 -15.09 2.62 -19.23
CA ARG A 17 -16.28 3.33 -18.72
C ARG A 17 -16.01 4.11 -17.43
N HIS A 18 -14.89 3.88 -16.76
CA HIS A 18 -14.55 4.58 -15.54
C HIS A 18 -14.45 6.10 -15.81
N PRO A 19 -15.16 6.99 -15.09
CA PRO A 19 -15.26 8.43 -15.38
C PRO A 19 -13.93 9.20 -15.46
N MET A 20 -12.85 8.60 -14.94
CA MET A 20 -11.48 9.12 -15.00
C MET A 20 -10.61 8.56 -16.14
N TYR A 21 -11.15 7.67 -16.98
CA TYR A 21 -10.39 7.12 -18.10
C TYR A 21 -9.94 8.23 -19.07
N ASP A 22 -10.82 9.21 -19.33
CA ASP A 22 -10.51 10.32 -20.23
C ASP A 22 -9.93 11.54 -19.52
N LYS A 23 -10.29 11.76 -18.25
CA LYS A 23 -9.75 12.86 -17.43
C LYS A 23 -8.27 12.69 -17.05
N ASN A 24 -7.70 11.47 -17.17
CA ASN A 24 -6.35 11.15 -16.73
C ASN A 24 -5.40 10.75 -17.88
N ARG A 25 -5.40 11.48 -19.00
CA ARG A 25 -4.45 11.25 -20.11
C ARG A 25 -3.00 11.31 -19.64
N PHE A 26 -2.64 12.32 -18.84
CA PHE A 26 -1.31 12.45 -18.24
C PHE A 26 -0.94 11.23 -17.38
N GLY A 27 -1.86 10.73 -16.55
CA GLY A 27 -1.61 9.54 -15.73
C GLY A 27 -1.40 8.26 -16.54
N LYS A 28 -2.00 8.14 -17.74
CA LYS A 28 -1.72 7.01 -18.65
C LYS A 28 -0.28 7.08 -19.17
N TYR A 29 0.15 8.24 -19.68
CA TYR A 29 1.53 8.43 -20.14
C TYR A 29 2.54 8.24 -19.01
N ALA A 30 2.27 8.79 -17.82
CA ALA A 30 3.11 8.60 -16.65
C ALA A 30 3.20 7.12 -16.23
N MET A 31 2.11 6.36 -16.29
CA MET A 31 2.14 4.91 -16.02
C MET A 31 2.99 4.14 -17.04
N TYR A 32 2.87 4.48 -18.33
CA TYR A 32 3.70 3.85 -19.37
C TYR A 32 5.18 4.21 -19.20
N ALA A 33 5.49 5.49 -18.97
CA ALA A 33 6.86 5.94 -18.70
C ALA A 33 7.44 5.25 -17.46
N MET A 34 6.65 5.12 -16.38
CA MET A 34 7.06 4.41 -15.16
C MET A 34 7.31 2.93 -15.42
N ALA A 35 6.48 2.27 -16.24
CA ALA A 35 6.67 0.87 -16.60
C ALA A 35 7.94 0.66 -17.43
N VAL A 36 8.21 1.53 -18.41
CA VAL A 36 9.44 1.50 -19.21
C VAL A 36 10.67 1.78 -18.34
N PHE A 37 10.58 2.75 -17.43
CA PHE A 37 11.65 3.05 -16.47
C PHE A 37 11.97 1.84 -15.59
N TRP A 38 10.97 1.18 -15.01
CA TRP A 38 11.19 -0.04 -14.21
C TRP A 38 11.77 -1.19 -15.04
N ALA A 39 11.31 -1.38 -16.29
CA ALA A 39 11.86 -2.41 -17.17
C ALA A 39 13.34 -2.14 -17.49
N ALA A 40 13.70 -0.90 -17.85
CA ALA A 40 15.08 -0.51 -18.10
C ALA A 40 15.97 -0.66 -16.86
N TYR A 41 15.45 -0.29 -15.68
CA TYR A 41 16.15 -0.47 -14.41
C TYR A 41 16.40 -1.95 -14.12
N LEU A 42 15.39 -2.82 -14.26
CA LEU A 42 15.56 -4.27 -14.04
C LEU A 42 16.55 -4.89 -15.03
N ILE A 43 16.55 -4.46 -16.30
CA ILE A 43 17.54 -4.90 -17.29
C ILE A 43 18.94 -4.49 -16.85
N PHE A 44 19.11 -3.23 -16.43
CA PHE A 44 20.38 -2.74 -15.92
C PHE A 44 20.88 -3.60 -14.75
N PHE A 45 20.05 -3.86 -13.74
CA PHE A 45 20.40 -4.75 -12.62
C PHE A 45 20.76 -6.17 -13.07
N GLY A 46 19.99 -6.74 -14.00
CA GLY A 46 20.27 -8.05 -14.57
C GLY A 46 21.65 -8.12 -15.22
N THR A 47 22.03 -7.10 -15.99
CA THR A 47 23.36 -7.02 -16.62
C THR A 47 24.47 -6.77 -15.61
N THR A 48 24.28 -5.87 -14.64
CA THR A 48 25.32 -5.60 -13.63
C THR A 48 25.57 -6.80 -12.75
N PHE A 49 24.54 -7.55 -12.36
CA PHE A 49 24.71 -8.78 -11.59
C PHE A 49 25.44 -9.87 -12.38
N ALA A 50 25.20 -9.96 -13.69
CA ALA A 50 25.91 -10.93 -14.53
C ALA A 50 27.44 -10.68 -14.54
N PHE A 51 27.87 -9.42 -14.53
CA PHE A 51 29.29 -9.07 -14.48
C PHE A 51 29.87 -9.04 -13.06
N ALA A 52 29.09 -8.60 -12.06
CA ALA A 52 29.56 -8.49 -10.68
C ALA A 52 29.80 -9.86 -10.04
N PHE A 53 29.04 -10.89 -10.43
CA PHE A 53 29.18 -12.24 -9.91
C PHE A 53 30.21 -13.10 -10.66
N ASP A 54 30.91 -12.54 -11.65
CA ASP A 54 32.00 -13.21 -12.38
C ASP A 54 33.31 -13.23 -11.55
N THR A 55 33.20 -13.59 -10.27
CA THR A 55 34.34 -13.71 -9.34
C THR A 55 34.65 -15.19 -9.13
N ASN A 56 35.94 -15.55 -9.14
CA ASN A 56 36.49 -16.91 -9.32
C ASN A 56 36.07 -18.04 -8.32
N SER A 57 35.12 -17.85 -7.42
CA SER A 57 34.79 -18.82 -6.37
C SER A 57 33.48 -19.62 -6.56
N MET A 58 32.48 -19.09 -7.29
CA MET A 58 31.21 -19.81 -7.58
C MET A 58 30.62 -19.35 -8.92
N GLU A 59 29.90 -20.23 -9.63
CA GLU A 59 29.29 -19.83 -10.90
C GLU A 59 28.19 -18.78 -10.68
N PRO A 60 28.12 -17.73 -11.51
CA PRO A 60 27.23 -16.58 -11.29
C PRO A 60 25.76 -16.93 -11.07
N TYR A 61 25.27 -18.01 -11.71
CA TYR A 61 23.87 -18.41 -11.59
C TYR A 61 23.56 -19.08 -10.25
N HIS A 62 24.49 -19.77 -9.58
CA HIS A 62 24.24 -20.31 -8.23
C HIS A 62 24.06 -19.17 -7.22
N ILE A 63 24.87 -18.10 -7.34
CA ILE A 63 24.75 -16.91 -6.49
C ILE A 63 23.41 -16.20 -6.73
N MET A 64 22.97 -16.09 -7.98
CA MET A 64 21.66 -15.51 -8.31
C MET A 64 20.50 -16.38 -7.78
N ASN A 65 20.62 -17.70 -7.91
CA ASN A 65 19.57 -18.64 -7.48
C ASN A 65 19.45 -18.71 -5.95
N SER A 66 20.55 -18.60 -5.20
CA SER A 66 20.50 -18.48 -3.74
C SER A 66 19.78 -17.19 -3.30
N GLY A 67 19.97 -16.11 -4.05
CA GLY A 67 19.29 -14.82 -3.87
C GLY A 67 17.82 -14.79 -4.31
N LEU A 68 17.31 -15.83 -4.97
CA LEU A 68 15.97 -15.86 -5.55
C LEU A 68 14.87 -15.69 -4.49
N VAL A 69 15.13 -16.14 -3.25
CA VAL A 69 14.17 -15.97 -2.15
C VAL A 69 13.93 -14.51 -1.81
N PHE A 70 14.98 -13.69 -1.82
CA PHE A 70 14.85 -12.25 -1.61
C PHE A 70 14.04 -11.59 -2.72
N VAL A 71 14.22 -12.04 -3.97
CA VAL A 71 13.44 -11.59 -5.12
C VAL A 71 11.96 -11.94 -4.95
N LEU A 72 11.64 -13.15 -4.50
CA LEU A 72 10.26 -13.56 -4.22
C LEU A 72 9.62 -12.77 -3.07
N ALA A 73 10.39 -12.49 -2.00
CA ALA A 73 9.94 -11.67 -0.89
C ALA A 73 9.68 -10.21 -1.31
N LEU A 74 10.58 -9.65 -2.11
CA LEU A 74 10.45 -8.30 -2.66
C LEU A 74 9.22 -8.22 -3.58
N ASP A 75 9.06 -9.21 -4.48
CA ASP A 75 7.89 -9.31 -5.36
C ASP A 75 6.58 -9.39 -4.56
N PHE A 76 6.54 -10.16 -3.47
CA PHE A 76 5.39 -10.25 -2.58
C PHE A 76 5.01 -8.89 -1.98
N ILE A 77 6.00 -8.10 -1.53
CA ILE A 77 5.79 -6.75 -1.00
C ILE A 77 5.30 -5.80 -2.08
N LEU A 78 5.94 -5.78 -3.26
CA LEU A 78 5.57 -4.90 -4.38
C LEU A 78 4.16 -5.19 -4.93
N ARG A 79 3.64 -6.41 -4.77
CA ARG A 79 2.29 -6.78 -5.20
C ARG A 79 1.17 -6.16 -4.36
N PHE A 80 1.42 -5.82 -3.09
CA PHE A 80 0.41 -5.20 -2.21
C PHE A 80 -0.23 -3.94 -2.83
N PRO A 81 0.53 -2.94 -3.29
CA PRO A 81 -0.03 -1.74 -3.92
C PRO A 81 -0.52 -1.95 -5.36
N LEU A 82 0.01 -2.94 -6.09
CA LEU A 82 -0.17 -3.04 -7.54
C LEU A 82 -1.34 -3.94 -7.97
N GLN A 83 -1.64 -5.00 -7.23
CA GLN A 83 -2.63 -5.99 -7.64
C GLN A 83 -4.02 -5.70 -7.02
N LYS A 84 -5.10 -6.14 -7.65
CA LYS A 84 -6.47 -6.15 -7.08
C LYS A 84 -6.85 -7.56 -6.66
N THR A 85 -7.60 -7.75 -5.58
CA THR A 85 -8.04 -9.10 -5.19
C THR A 85 -9.22 -9.58 -6.04
N PRO A 86 -9.20 -10.85 -6.50
CA PRO A 86 -10.29 -11.50 -7.23
C PRO A 86 -11.67 -11.41 -6.57
N THR A 87 -11.76 -11.54 -5.24
CA THR A 87 -13.04 -11.66 -4.50
C THR A 87 -14.01 -10.50 -4.75
N GLN A 88 -13.49 -9.31 -5.07
CA GLN A 88 -14.31 -8.14 -5.38
C GLN A 88 -14.79 -8.11 -6.82
N GLU A 89 -13.97 -8.61 -7.75
CA GLU A 89 -14.37 -8.75 -9.13
C GLU A 89 -15.49 -9.78 -9.27
N VAL A 90 -15.62 -10.77 -8.35
CA VAL A 90 -16.69 -11.77 -8.38
C VAL A 90 -18.08 -11.16 -8.21
N LYS A 91 -18.26 -10.09 -7.41
CA LYS A 91 -19.58 -9.60 -6.99
C LYS A 91 -20.54 -9.30 -8.15
N PRO A 92 -20.16 -8.51 -9.18
CA PRO A 92 -21.04 -8.27 -10.33
C PRO A 92 -21.39 -9.54 -11.11
N TYR A 93 -20.50 -10.54 -11.10
CA TYR A 93 -20.71 -11.81 -11.79
C TYR A 93 -21.58 -12.80 -11.00
N LEU A 94 -21.89 -12.55 -9.71
CA LEU A 94 -22.77 -13.41 -8.92
C LEU A 94 -24.23 -13.36 -9.38
N LEU A 95 -24.64 -12.26 -10.02
CA LEU A 95 -25.99 -12.09 -10.56
C LEU A 95 -26.17 -12.79 -11.92
N MET A 96 -25.07 -13.19 -12.56
CA MET A 96 -25.13 -13.85 -13.87
C MET A 96 -25.40 -15.35 -13.69
N PRO A 97 -26.05 -16.01 -14.67
CA PRO A 97 -26.34 -17.45 -14.64
C PRO A 97 -25.07 -18.28 -14.94
N VAL A 98 -23.97 -18.05 -14.22
CA VAL A 98 -22.69 -18.75 -14.35
C VAL A 98 -22.35 -19.42 -13.02
N ARG A 99 -21.88 -20.67 -13.08
CA ARG A 99 -21.43 -21.41 -11.88
C ARG A 99 -20.30 -20.64 -11.19
N ARG A 100 -20.46 -20.33 -9.91
CA ARG A 100 -19.52 -19.53 -9.09
C ARG A 100 -18.09 -20.04 -9.14
N ASN A 101 -17.91 -21.36 -9.07
CA ASN A 101 -16.58 -21.98 -9.18
C ASN A 101 -15.88 -21.62 -10.49
N ARG A 102 -16.60 -21.57 -11.62
CA ARG A 102 -16.00 -21.15 -12.90
C ARG A 102 -15.59 -19.68 -12.89
N VAL A 103 -16.33 -18.82 -12.19
CA VAL A 103 -15.96 -17.40 -12.06
C VAL A 103 -14.69 -17.26 -11.23
N ILE A 104 -14.56 -17.99 -10.12
CA ILE A 104 -13.36 -18.00 -9.29
C ILE A 104 -12.15 -18.56 -10.07
N ASP A 105 -12.34 -19.69 -10.77
CA ASP A 105 -11.31 -20.30 -11.61
C ASP A 105 -10.83 -19.33 -12.70
N PHE A 106 -11.77 -18.61 -13.33
CA PHE A 106 -11.46 -17.57 -14.31
C PHE A 106 -10.59 -16.46 -13.72
N LEU A 107 -10.93 -15.95 -12.55
CA LEU A 107 -10.17 -14.87 -11.92
C LEU A 107 -8.78 -15.33 -11.48
N LEU A 108 -8.65 -16.58 -11.03
CA LEU A 108 -7.36 -17.19 -10.73
C LEU A 108 -6.48 -17.30 -11.96
N ILE A 109 -7.02 -17.83 -13.07
CA ILE A 109 -6.30 -17.94 -14.34
C ILE A 109 -5.89 -16.55 -14.85
N ARG A 110 -6.80 -15.57 -14.78
CA ARG A 110 -6.51 -14.18 -15.17
C ARG A 110 -5.38 -13.57 -14.32
N SER A 111 -5.32 -13.90 -13.03
CA SER A 111 -4.25 -13.47 -12.14
C SER A 111 -2.93 -14.14 -12.50
N GLY A 112 -2.93 -15.47 -12.70
CA GLY A 112 -1.74 -16.25 -13.08
C GLY A 112 -1.13 -15.79 -14.41
N LEU A 113 -1.97 -15.48 -15.41
CA LEU A 113 -1.55 -14.99 -16.72
C LEU A 113 -1.42 -13.45 -16.80
N SER A 114 -1.32 -12.77 -15.66
CA SER A 114 -1.16 -11.32 -15.65
C SER A 114 0.23 -10.92 -16.13
N SER A 115 0.31 -9.83 -16.91
CA SER A 115 1.58 -9.30 -17.41
C SER A 115 2.54 -8.87 -16.29
N TYR A 116 2.03 -8.66 -15.07
CA TYR A 116 2.85 -8.34 -13.90
C TYR A 116 3.81 -9.49 -13.54
N ASN A 117 3.40 -10.75 -13.75
CA ASN A 117 4.26 -11.91 -13.44
C ASN A 117 5.47 -12.01 -14.37
N LEU A 118 5.48 -11.26 -15.48
CA LEU A 118 6.60 -11.19 -16.43
C LEU A 118 7.59 -10.07 -16.10
N ILE A 119 7.30 -9.20 -15.13
CA ILE A 119 8.17 -8.04 -14.84
C ILE A 119 9.58 -8.48 -14.46
N TRP A 120 9.71 -9.51 -13.64
CA TRP A 120 11.00 -10.02 -13.19
C TRP A 120 11.80 -10.70 -14.30
N LEU A 121 11.14 -11.11 -15.38
CA LEU A 121 11.84 -11.63 -16.55
C LEU A 121 12.73 -10.56 -17.20
N PHE A 122 12.42 -9.27 -17.05
CA PHE A 122 13.32 -8.20 -17.49
C PHE A 122 14.65 -8.16 -16.74
N MET A 123 14.74 -8.72 -15.54
CA MET A 123 15.99 -8.85 -14.79
C MET A 123 16.68 -10.18 -15.10
N PHE A 124 15.94 -11.29 -15.04
CA PHE A 124 16.54 -12.61 -15.20
C PHE A 124 16.86 -12.98 -16.64
N ALA A 125 16.11 -12.50 -17.64
CA ALA A 125 16.42 -12.80 -19.04
C ALA A 125 17.78 -12.23 -19.49
N PRO A 126 18.11 -10.94 -19.29
CA PRO A 126 19.44 -10.44 -19.66
C PRO A 126 20.55 -11.11 -18.84
N PHE A 127 20.31 -11.39 -17.56
CA PHE A 127 21.24 -12.16 -16.73
C PHE A 127 21.52 -13.55 -17.33
N ALA A 128 20.46 -14.29 -17.63
CA ALA A 128 20.53 -15.63 -18.21
C ALA A 128 21.26 -15.63 -19.56
N ILE A 129 20.98 -14.66 -20.43
CA ILE A 129 21.63 -14.53 -21.76
C ILE A 129 23.15 -14.32 -21.65
N ILE A 130 23.64 -13.69 -20.58
CA ILE A 130 25.08 -13.40 -20.42
C ILE A 130 25.81 -14.59 -19.77
N THR A 131 25.19 -15.25 -18.78
CA THR A 131 25.86 -16.23 -17.92
C THR A 131 25.69 -17.68 -18.38
N ILE A 132 24.50 -18.06 -18.87
CA ILE A 132 24.13 -19.46 -19.12
C ILE A 132 24.62 -19.99 -20.49
N PRO A 133 24.62 -19.23 -21.61
CA PRO A 133 25.04 -19.75 -22.90
C PRO A 133 26.47 -20.30 -22.94
N LYS A 134 27.34 -19.83 -22.04
CA LYS A 134 28.72 -20.33 -21.91
C LYS A 134 28.78 -21.82 -21.53
N PHE A 135 27.76 -22.34 -20.83
CA PHE A 135 27.76 -23.70 -20.27
C PHE A 135 26.62 -24.59 -20.78
N PHE A 136 25.41 -24.04 -20.96
CA PHE A 136 24.20 -24.82 -21.29
C PHE A 136 23.51 -24.38 -22.60
N GLY A 137 24.11 -23.43 -23.33
CA GLY A 137 23.61 -22.93 -24.61
C GLY A 137 22.28 -22.17 -24.52
N LEU A 138 21.66 -21.93 -25.69
CA LEU A 138 20.39 -21.19 -25.81
C LEU A 138 19.19 -21.93 -25.19
N TRP A 139 19.26 -23.28 -25.12
CA TRP A 139 18.19 -24.09 -24.57
C TRP A 139 18.06 -23.89 -23.05
N GLY A 140 19.19 -23.88 -22.32
CA GLY A 140 19.20 -23.62 -20.88
C GLY A 140 18.68 -22.23 -20.51
N VAL A 141 18.87 -21.23 -21.36
CA VAL A 141 18.31 -19.88 -21.16
C VAL A 141 16.78 -19.90 -21.21
N LEU A 142 16.19 -20.60 -22.18
CA LEU A 142 14.75 -20.67 -22.35
C LEU A 142 14.08 -21.44 -21.22
N THR A 143 14.65 -22.58 -20.82
CA THR A 143 14.13 -23.39 -19.71
C THR A 143 14.26 -22.65 -18.38
N TYR A 144 15.38 -21.97 -18.12
CA TYR A 144 15.55 -21.13 -16.93
C TYR A 144 14.53 -19.99 -16.86
N CYS A 145 14.32 -19.26 -17.97
CA CYS A 145 13.30 -18.22 -18.06
C CYS A 145 11.88 -18.74 -17.80
N ALA A 146 11.56 -19.93 -18.32
CA ALA A 146 10.27 -20.58 -18.10
C ALA A 146 10.10 -21.01 -16.62
N GLY A 147 11.14 -21.57 -16.00
CA GLY A 147 11.15 -21.95 -14.59
C GLY A 147 10.91 -20.76 -13.66
N ILE A 148 11.64 -19.66 -13.87
CA ILE A 148 11.43 -18.42 -13.11
C ILE A 148 10.01 -17.88 -13.29
N TRP A 149 9.49 -17.90 -14.52
CA TRP A 149 8.12 -17.45 -14.77
C TRP A 149 7.10 -18.28 -13.96
N LEU A 150 7.27 -19.61 -13.90
CA LEU A 150 6.42 -20.48 -13.07
C LEU A 150 6.56 -20.16 -11.57
N LEU A 151 7.77 -19.90 -11.08
CA LEU A 151 7.97 -19.45 -9.70
C LEU A 151 7.26 -18.13 -9.41
N MET A 152 7.26 -17.17 -10.36
CA MET A 152 6.51 -15.92 -10.18
C MET A 152 5.00 -16.13 -10.19
N VAL A 153 4.50 -17.12 -10.95
CA VAL A 153 3.09 -17.52 -10.90
C VAL A 153 2.75 -18.17 -9.56
N PHE A 154 3.63 -19.01 -9.00
CA PHE A 154 3.47 -19.56 -7.66
C PHE A 154 3.41 -18.46 -6.60
N ASN A 155 4.37 -17.52 -6.62
CA ASN A 155 4.43 -16.40 -5.68
C ASN A 155 3.19 -15.49 -5.78
N ASN A 156 2.63 -15.35 -6.99
CA ASN A 156 1.36 -14.65 -7.18
C ASN A 156 0.19 -15.34 -6.47
N TYR A 157 0.06 -16.66 -6.54
CA TYR A 157 -0.99 -17.38 -5.82
C TYR A 157 -0.77 -17.38 -4.31
N TRP A 158 0.49 -17.42 -3.87
CA TRP A 158 0.87 -17.23 -2.48
C TRP A 158 0.44 -15.85 -1.95
N PHE A 159 0.75 -14.79 -2.72
CA PHE A 159 0.31 -13.43 -2.44
C PHE A 159 -1.21 -13.32 -2.37
N LEU A 160 -1.93 -13.91 -3.33
CA LEU A 160 -3.39 -13.90 -3.34
C LEU A 160 -3.99 -14.52 -2.07
N LEU A 161 -3.44 -15.66 -1.63
CA LEU A 161 -3.86 -16.38 -0.43
C LEU A 161 -3.64 -15.54 0.83
N CYS A 162 -2.43 -15.00 1.01
CA CYS A 162 -2.12 -14.15 2.15
C CYS A 162 -3.04 -12.94 2.19
N ARG A 163 -3.28 -12.33 1.03
CA ARG A 163 -4.10 -11.13 0.93
C ARG A 163 -5.58 -11.39 1.20
N THR A 164 -6.15 -12.51 0.75
CA THR A 164 -7.54 -12.88 1.10
C THR A 164 -7.67 -13.12 2.59
N LEU A 165 -6.72 -13.85 3.21
CA LEU A 165 -6.71 -14.09 4.66
C LEU A 165 -6.55 -12.81 5.49
N ILE A 166 -5.65 -11.90 5.11
CA ILE A 166 -5.47 -10.60 5.77
C ILE A 166 -6.76 -9.75 5.69
N SER A 167 -7.46 -9.83 4.55
CA SER A 167 -8.72 -9.08 4.35
C SER A 167 -9.89 -9.58 5.19
N GLU A 168 -9.85 -10.86 5.59
CA GLU A 168 -10.76 -11.49 6.53
C GLU A 168 -10.42 -11.08 7.97
N ARG A 169 -9.17 -11.35 8.38
CA ARG A 169 -8.66 -11.06 9.73
C ARG A 169 -7.22 -10.56 9.64
N ILE A 170 -6.96 -9.39 10.23
CA ILE A 170 -5.65 -8.73 10.19
C ILE A 170 -4.52 -9.55 10.84
N TRP A 171 -4.84 -10.46 11.78
CA TRP A 171 -3.84 -11.33 12.43
C TRP A 171 -3.11 -12.25 11.44
N TRP A 172 -3.69 -12.53 10.27
CA TRP A 172 -3.02 -13.29 9.21
C TRP A 172 -1.84 -12.56 8.57
N VAL A 173 -1.57 -11.30 8.92
CA VAL A 173 -0.31 -10.61 8.56
C VAL A 173 0.91 -11.35 9.16
N LEU A 174 0.72 -12.07 10.27
CA LEU A 174 1.78 -12.89 10.88
C LEU A 174 2.23 -14.05 9.99
N LEU A 175 1.39 -14.55 9.08
CA LEU A 175 1.71 -15.71 8.24
C LEU A 175 2.83 -15.41 7.23
N PRO A 176 2.75 -14.36 6.38
CA PRO A 176 3.88 -14.01 5.52
C PRO A 176 5.09 -13.54 6.34
N LEU A 177 4.87 -12.85 7.47
CA LEU A 177 5.97 -12.42 8.34
C LEU A 177 6.73 -13.62 8.94
N ALA A 178 6.03 -14.66 9.38
CA ALA A 178 6.63 -15.87 9.92
C ALA A 178 7.38 -16.67 8.85
N ILE A 179 6.85 -16.72 7.62
CA ILE A 179 7.48 -17.47 6.53
C ILE A 179 8.72 -16.74 6.01
N TYR A 180 8.61 -15.46 5.65
CA TYR A 180 9.78 -14.70 5.19
C TYR A 180 10.77 -14.42 6.33
N GLY A 181 10.28 -14.20 7.56
CA GLY A 181 11.13 -14.06 8.74
C GLY A 181 11.83 -15.37 9.12
N GLY A 182 11.15 -16.51 8.99
CA GLY A 182 11.74 -17.83 9.17
C GLY A 182 12.80 -18.14 8.11
N ILE A 183 12.56 -17.76 6.85
CA ILE A 183 13.56 -17.89 5.79
C ILE A 183 14.76 -16.97 6.05
N ALA A 184 14.54 -15.71 6.46
CA ALA A 184 15.62 -14.80 6.82
C ALA A 184 16.45 -15.35 7.99
N ALA A 185 15.80 -15.89 9.03
CA ALA A 185 16.47 -16.53 10.16
C ALA A 185 17.27 -17.78 9.74
N ALA A 186 16.76 -18.56 8.77
CA ALA A 186 17.45 -19.73 8.23
C ALA A 186 18.68 -19.37 7.36
N ILE A 187 18.75 -18.15 6.83
CA ILE A 187 19.90 -17.65 6.05
C ILE A 187 21.01 -17.11 6.97
N PHE A 188 20.69 -16.66 8.19
CA PHE A 188 21.69 -16.27 9.19
C PHE A 188 22.42 -17.47 9.85
N ILE A 189 22.01 -18.70 9.54
CA ILE A 189 22.75 -19.91 9.91
C ILE A 189 23.89 -20.08 8.88
N PRO A 190 25.14 -20.41 9.31
CA PRO A 190 26.32 -20.37 8.45
C PRO A 190 26.15 -21.00 7.05
N GLU A 191 26.83 -20.37 6.08
CA GLU A 191 26.68 -20.55 4.61
C GLU A 191 26.70 -22.01 4.13
N ASP A 192 27.38 -22.91 4.84
CA ASP A 192 27.52 -24.32 4.46
C ASP A 192 26.27 -25.21 4.74
N LYS A 193 25.25 -24.70 5.44
CA LYS A 193 24.08 -25.51 5.88
C LYS A 193 22.71 -24.85 5.70
N SER A 194 22.60 -23.80 4.90
CA SER A 194 21.30 -23.19 4.64
C SER A 194 20.47 -24.08 3.69
N VAL A 195 19.69 -24.99 4.28
CA VAL A 195 18.80 -25.93 3.56
C VAL A 195 17.92 -25.19 2.54
N VAL A 196 17.50 -23.96 2.87
CA VAL A 196 16.68 -23.15 1.98
C VAL A 196 17.48 -22.66 0.77
N ALA A 197 18.68 -22.10 0.93
CA ALA A 197 19.44 -21.60 -0.21
C ALA A 197 19.82 -22.74 -1.16
N ASN A 198 20.22 -23.89 -0.62
CA ASN A 198 20.52 -25.09 -1.41
C ASN A 198 19.29 -25.57 -2.20
N LEU A 199 18.09 -25.59 -1.59
CA LEU A 199 16.86 -25.91 -2.31
C LEU A 199 16.59 -24.99 -3.51
N PHE A 200 16.89 -23.69 -3.39
CA PHE A 200 16.70 -22.73 -4.48
C PHE A 200 17.81 -22.83 -5.55
N ILE A 201 19.03 -23.18 -5.14
CA ILE A 201 20.14 -23.49 -6.05
C ILE A 201 19.80 -24.75 -6.87
N ASP A 202 19.42 -25.85 -6.22
CA ASP A 202 19.02 -27.11 -6.85
C ASP A 202 17.81 -26.93 -7.78
N LEU A 203 16.83 -26.13 -7.37
CA LEU A 203 15.68 -25.76 -8.22
C LEU A 203 16.12 -24.97 -9.45
N GLY A 204 17.04 -24.02 -9.26
CA GLY A 204 17.59 -23.19 -10.32
C GLY A 204 18.39 -23.99 -11.34
N GLU A 205 19.27 -24.88 -10.87
CA GLU A 205 20.00 -25.85 -11.70
C GLU A 205 19.04 -26.78 -12.45
N GLY A 206 18.04 -27.33 -11.75
CA GLY A 206 17.01 -28.16 -12.37
C GLY A 206 16.25 -27.46 -13.49
N TYR A 207 16.10 -26.13 -13.43
CA TYR A 207 15.54 -25.35 -14.55
C TYR A 207 16.53 -25.14 -15.70
N ILE A 208 17.81 -24.93 -15.40
CA ILE A 208 18.86 -24.73 -16.40
C ILE A 208 19.06 -26.02 -17.21
N GLU A 209 19.11 -27.16 -16.53
CA GLU A 209 19.25 -28.49 -17.15
C GLU A 209 17.98 -28.96 -17.86
N GLY A 210 16.83 -28.31 -17.61
CA GLY A 210 15.55 -28.72 -18.16
C GLY A 210 15.00 -30.00 -17.52
N ASN A 211 15.36 -30.28 -16.27
CA ASN A 211 14.93 -31.48 -15.57
C ASN A 211 13.39 -31.47 -15.36
N LEU A 212 12.73 -32.47 -15.96
CA LEU A 212 11.27 -32.58 -15.94
C LEU A 212 10.70 -32.65 -14.52
N LEU A 213 11.45 -33.22 -13.57
CA LEU A 213 11.03 -33.35 -12.17
C LEU A 213 10.89 -31.99 -11.47
N ALA A 214 11.83 -31.05 -11.72
CA ALA A 214 11.77 -29.70 -11.16
C ALA A 214 10.56 -28.91 -11.70
N PHE A 215 10.27 -29.05 -13.00
CA PHE A 215 9.08 -28.48 -13.62
C PHE A 215 7.78 -29.10 -13.10
N ILE A 216 7.72 -30.42 -12.95
CA ILE A 216 6.55 -31.12 -12.41
C ILE A 216 6.31 -30.72 -10.95
N GLY A 217 7.36 -30.66 -10.12
CA GLY A 217 7.25 -30.25 -8.72
C GLY A 217 6.69 -28.84 -8.58
N THR A 218 7.15 -27.90 -9.40
CA THR A 218 6.68 -26.51 -9.36
C THR A 218 5.28 -26.33 -9.93
N LEU A 219 4.92 -27.06 -10.98
CA LEU A 219 3.53 -27.13 -11.47
C LEU A 219 2.58 -27.75 -10.43
N ALA A 220 3.01 -28.79 -9.72
CA ALA A 220 2.23 -29.40 -8.65
C ALA A 220 2.01 -28.41 -7.48
N ALA A 221 3.04 -27.66 -7.08
CA ALA A 221 2.94 -26.61 -6.07
C ALA A 221 1.97 -25.49 -6.49
N ILE A 222 2.01 -25.08 -7.77
CA ILE A 222 1.05 -24.12 -8.34
C ILE A 222 -0.38 -24.67 -8.29
N ALA A 223 -0.58 -25.93 -8.69
CA ALA A 223 -1.90 -26.56 -8.70
C ALA A 223 -2.49 -26.67 -7.28
N LEU A 224 -1.66 -27.03 -6.30
CA LEU A 224 -2.04 -27.09 -4.89
C LEU A 224 -2.46 -25.69 -4.39
N MET A 225 -1.65 -24.66 -4.65
CA MET A 225 -1.97 -23.28 -4.26
C MET A 225 -3.24 -22.78 -4.95
N TRP A 226 -3.47 -23.17 -6.20
CA TRP A 226 -4.69 -22.86 -6.93
C TRP A 226 -5.93 -23.48 -6.26
N LEU A 227 -5.85 -24.75 -5.87
CA LEU A 227 -6.94 -25.45 -5.17
C LEU A 227 -7.26 -24.84 -3.80
N ILE A 228 -6.24 -24.49 -3.01
CA ILE A 228 -6.43 -23.83 -1.71
C ILE A 228 -7.12 -22.47 -1.91
N ASN A 229 -6.61 -21.66 -2.83
CA ASN A 229 -7.20 -20.35 -3.14
C ASN A 229 -8.65 -20.47 -3.61
N ARG A 230 -8.95 -21.47 -4.45
CA ARG A 230 -10.31 -21.74 -4.93
C ARG A 230 -11.26 -22.08 -3.78
N LYS A 231 -10.88 -23.01 -2.89
CA LYS A 231 -11.68 -23.40 -1.72
C LYS A 231 -11.93 -22.21 -0.78
N LEU A 232 -10.87 -21.46 -0.46
CA LEU A 232 -10.95 -20.28 0.38
C LEU A 232 -11.95 -19.27 -0.20
N MET A 233 -11.75 -18.85 -1.46
CA MET A 233 -12.62 -17.86 -2.09
C MET A 233 -14.07 -18.32 -2.22
N ALA A 234 -14.32 -19.61 -2.50
CA ALA A 234 -15.67 -20.15 -2.54
C ALA A 234 -16.37 -20.07 -1.17
N GLY A 235 -15.66 -20.40 -0.09
CA GLY A 235 -16.16 -20.25 1.28
C GLY A 235 -16.48 -18.80 1.64
N LEU A 236 -15.63 -17.86 1.25
CA LEU A 236 -15.84 -16.43 1.50
C LEU A 236 -17.05 -15.85 0.79
N VAL A 237 -17.25 -16.24 -0.47
CA VAL A 237 -18.42 -15.83 -1.25
C VAL A 237 -19.70 -16.39 -0.63
N TYR A 238 -19.68 -17.64 -0.15
CA TYR A 238 -20.83 -18.24 0.52
C TYR A 238 -21.16 -17.56 1.85
N ALA A 239 -20.15 -17.29 2.68
CA ALA A 239 -20.32 -16.56 3.93
C ALA A 239 -20.82 -15.12 3.72
N GLU A 240 -20.44 -14.46 2.62
CA GLU A 240 -20.91 -13.11 2.30
C GLU A 240 -22.35 -13.09 1.78
N LEU A 241 -22.80 -14.15 1.08
CA LEU A 241 -24.19 -14.32 0.65
C LEU A 241 -25.14 -14.68 1.80
N ASN A 242 -24.67 -15.48 2.76
CA ASN A 242 -25.45 -15.88 3.93
C ASN A 242 -25.48 -14.81 5.02
N LYS A 243 -24.80 -13.68 4.82
CA LYS A 243 -24.75 -12.61 5.79
C LYS A 243 -26.05 -11.81 5.73
N VAL A 244 -27.02 -12.18 6.57
CA VAL A 244 -28.15 -11.31 6.91
C VAL A 244 -27.57 -10.07 7.57
N GLU A 245 -27.91 -8.88 7.08
CA GLU A 245 -27.46 -7.62 7.67
C GLU A 245 -28.03 -7.52 9.09
N ASP A 246 -27.20 -7.81 10.10
CA ASP A 246 -27.55 -7.53 11.49
C ASP A 246 -27.71 -6.01 11.66
N THR A 247 -28.97 -5.56 11.68
CA THR A 247 -29.40 -4.19 11.96
C THR A 247 -29.39 -3.88 13.46
N LYS A 248 -28.51 -4.51 14.26
CA LYS A 248 -28.34 -4.11 15.66
C LYS A 248 -27.47 -2.86 15.74
N VAL A 249 -28.13 -1.71 15.67
CA VAL A 249 -27.54 -0.39 15.92
C VAL A 249 -27.26 -0.26 17.40
N ASN A 250 -26.13 -0.81 17.87
CA ASN A 250 -25.58 -0.41 19.16
C ASN A 250 -24.95 0.97 19.00
N ALA A 251 -25.77 2.00 19.21
CA ALA A 251 -25.30 3.37 19.30
C ALA A 251 -24.53 3.52 20.62
N SER A 252 -23.20 3.38 20.57
CA SER A 252 -22.38 3.87 21.67
C SER A 252 -22.54 5.40 21.75
N GLU A 253 -23.24 5.86 22.79
CA GLU A 253 -23.38 7.28 23.09
C GLU A 253 -22.12 7.79 23.76
N TYR A 254 -21.22 8.39 22.98
CA TYR A 254 -20.08 9.13 23.51
C TYR A 254 -20.55 10.49 24.04
N LYS A 255 -21.11 10.51 25.27
CA LYS A 255 -21.63 11.73 25.94
C LYS A 255 -20.56 12.81 26.19
N PHE A 256 -19.27 12.46 26.14
CA PHE A 256 -18.16 13.39 26.37
C PHE A 256 -18.12 14.55 25.36
N PHE A 257 -18.56 14.33 24.12
CA PHE A 257 -18.48 15.34 23.06
C PHE A 257 -19.63 16.36 23.07
N GLU A 258 -20.72 16.10 23.80
CA GLU A 258 -21.90 16.97 23.84
C GLU A 258 -21.60 18.33 24.51
N LYS A 259 -20.57 18.39 25.37
CA LYS A 259 -20.12 19.62 26.03
C LYS A 259 -19.46 20.64 25.08
N TYR A 260 -19.07 20.26 23.87
CA TYR A 260 -18.34 21.12 22.93
C TYR A 260 -19.21 21.72 21.82
N GLY A 261 -20.54 21.69 21.97
CA GLY A 261 -21.49 22.26 21.02
C GLY A 261 -21.45 21.58 19.64
N GLU A 262 -21.75 22.35 18.59
CA GLU A 262 -21.87 21.82 17.22
C GLU A 262 -20.57 21.15 16.71
N VAL A 263 -19.40 21.71 17.05
CA VAL A 263 -18.10 21.10 16.68
C VAL A 263 -17.91 19.76 17.41
N GLY A 264 -18.36 19.67 18.66
CA GLY A 264 -18.39 18.42 19.43
C GLY A 264 -19.22 17.33 18.75
N GLU A 265 -20.41 17.69 18.28
CA GLU A 265 -21.28 16.78 17.54
C GLU A 265 -20.63 16.23 16.26
N TYR A 266 -20.00 17.10 15.47
CA TYR A 266 -19.26 16.64 14.28
C TYR A 266 -18.03 15.78 14.64
N MET A 267 -17.31 16.08 15.72
CA MET A 267 -16.22 15.22 16.20
C MET A 267 -16.74 13.84 16.61
N ARG A 268 -17.91 13.78 17.27
CA ARG A 268 -18.58 12.54 17.65
C ARG A 268 -18.97 11.73 16.42
N LEU A 269 -19.53 12.37 15.40
CA LEU A 269 -19.89 11.72 14.13
C LEU A 269 -18.66 11.19 13.39
N GLU A 270 -17.58 11.97 13.35
CA GLU A 270 -16.31 11.56 12.74
C GLU A 270 -15.72 10.34 13.47
N LEU A 271 -15.67 10.38 14.81
CA LEU A 271 -15.17 9.25 15.60
C LEU A 271 -16.02 7.99 15.41
N LYS A 272 -17.36 8.14 15.38
CA LYS A 272 -18.27 7.03 15.05
C LYS A 272 -18.00 6.47 13.66
N MET A 273 -17.75 7.32 12.67
CA MET A 273 -17.40 6.90 11.32
C MET A 273 -16.10 6.10 11.32
N LEU A 274 -15.07 6.58 12.03
CA LEU A 274 -13.76 5.92 12.13
C LEU A 274 -13.86 4.53 12.77
N LEU A 275 -14.65 4.38 13.84
CA LEU A 275 -14.72 3.13 14.61
C LEU A 275 -15.74 2.12 14.06
N ARG A 276 -16.84 2.58 13.45
CA ARG A 276 -17.94 1.73 12.98
C ARG A 276 -17.70 1.17 11.59
N ASN A 277 -17.21 2.00 10.68
CA ASN A 277 -17.18 1.65 9.27
C ASN A 277 -15.96 0.78 8.95
N LYS A 278 -16.17 -0.29 8.18
CA LYS A 278 -15.11 -1.28 7.90
C LYS A 278 -13.90 -0.65 7.22
N VAL A 279 -14.13 0.32 6.32
CA VAL A 279 -13.06 1.03 5.63
C VAL A 279 -12.19 1.82 6.61
N CYS A 280 -12.82 2.72 7.35
CA CYS A 280 -12.10 3.60 8.27
C CYS A 280 -11.44 2.83 9.41
N LYS A 281 -12.11 1.80 9.95
CA LYS A 281 -11.58 0.95 11.02
C LYS A 281 -10.33 0.19 10.61
N ASN A 282 -10.30 -0.34 9.39
CA ASN A 282 -9.10 -1.03 8.90
C ASN A 282 -8.00 -0.04 8.54
N SER A 283 -8.33 1.15 8.00
CA SER A 283 -7.34 2.23 7.80
C SER A 283 -6.66 2.62 9.12
N LEU A 284 -7.45 2.76 10.19
CA LEU A 284 -6.96 3.04 11.54
C LEU A 284 -6.05 1.92 12.07
N ARG A 285 -6.47 0.66 11.94
CA ARG A 285 -5.65 -0.49 12.35
C ARG A 285 -4.35 -0.58 11.57
N MET A 286 -4.40 -0.38 10.25
CA MET A 286 -3.20 -0.37 9.41
C MET A 286 -2.28 0.79 9.75
N GLY A 287 -2.83 1.99 9.99
CA GLY A 287 -2.05 3.14 10.43
C GLY A 287 -1.33 2.88 11.74
N ILE A 288 -2.02 2.34 12.74
CA ILE A 288 -1.41 1.96 14.02
C ILE A 288 -0.34 0.89 13.83
N LEU A 289 -0.60 -0.16 13.05
CA LEU A 289 0.37 -1.23 12.81
C LEU A 289 1.65 -0.69 12.15
N VAL A 290 1.50 0.18 11.17
CA VAL A 290 2.64 0.79 10.48
C VAL A 290 3.44 1.71 11.42
N VAL A 291 2.76 2.54 12.23
CA VAL A 291 3.40 3.38 13.25
C VAL A 291 4.16 2.52 14.27
N ILE A 292 3.58 1.40 14.72
CA ILE A 292 4.26 0.45 15.62
C ILE A 292 5.50 -0.15 14.93
N ALA A 293 5.37 -0.61 13.68
CA ALA A 293 6.48 -1.21 12.95
C ALA A 293 7.66 -0.22 12.80
N PHE A 294 7.40 1.04 12.41
CA PHE A 294 8.44 2.06 12.32
C PHE A 294 9.01 2.46 13.68
N SER A 295 8.17 2.53 14.73
CA SER A 295 8.64 2.83 16.09
C SER A 295 9.55 1.73 16.63
N LEU A 296 9.22 0.46 16.38
CA LEU A 296 10.04 -0.69 16.76
C LEU A 296 11.35 -0.73 15.97
N LEU A 297 11.31 -0.50 14.66
CA LEU A 297 12.52 -0.41 13.83
C LEU A 297 13.46 0.71 14.31
N LEU A 298 12.90 1.88 14.63
CA LEU A 298 13.66 2.98 15.21
C LEU A 298 14.28 2.62 16.57
N SER A 299 13.56 1.86 17.39
CA SER A 299 14.01 1.50 18.73
C SER A 299 15.12 0.43 18.67
N PHE A 300 14.92 -0.65 17.91
CA PHE A 300 15.72 -1.87 18.03
C PHE A 300 16.77 -2.07 16.93
N THR A 301 16.77 -1.30 15.84
CA THR A 301 17.70 -1.50 14.72
C THR A 301 18.72 -0.37 14.60
N GLU A 302 19.99 -0.70 14.33
CA GLU A 302 21.11 0.25 14.12
C GLU A 302 21.34 0.61 12.64
N VAL A 303 20.77 -0.19 11.72
CA VAL A 303 20.86 -0.02 10.25
C VAL A 303 20.44 1.38 9.78
N TYR A 304 19.70 2.13 10.60
CA TYR A 304 19.17 3.45 10.29
C TYR A 304 19.73 4.59 11.17
N ASP A 305 20.83 4.39 11.89
CA ASP A 305 21.40 5.42 12.78
C ASP A 305 22.07 6.60 12.05
N GLY A 306 22.17 6.56 10.72
CA GLY A 306 22.53 7.73 9.93
C GLY A 306 21.58 8.90 10.23
N THR A 307 22.13 10.06 10.62
CA THR A 307 21.34 11.15 11.21
C THR A 307 20.24 11.69 10.27
N GLY A 308 20.43 11.63 8.95
CA GLY A 308 19.39 11.98 7.97
C GLY A 308 18.25 10.95 7.90
N MET A 309 18.60 9.67 7.96
CA MET A 309 17.65 8.56 7.85
C MET A 309 16.78 8.42 9.11
N LYS A 310 17.36 8.67 10.26
CA LYS A 310 16.68 8.72 11.54
C LYS A 310 15.60 9.81 11.61
N ASN A 311 15.94 11.01 11.14
CA ASN A 311 14.99 12.11 11.01
C ASN A 311 13.90 11.78 9.99
N PHE A 312 14.26 11.16 8.86
CA PHE A 312 13.28 10.68 7.87
C PHE A 312 12.23 9.76 8.49
N ILE A 313 12.66 8.73 9.22
CA ILE A 313 11.74 7.77 9.82
C ILE A 313 10.90 8.42 10.92
N THR A 314 11.47 9.36 11.68
CA THR A 314 10.73 10.10 12.72
C THR A 314 9.61 10.95 12.13
N VAL A 315 9.90 11.73 11.07
CA VAL A 315 8.87 12.48 10.31
C VAL A 315 7.78 11.55 9.82
N TYR A 316 8.20 10.43 9.22
CA TYR A 316 7.30 9.48 8.61
C TYR A 316 6.33 8.88 9.62
N ASN A 317 6.82 8.59 10.82
CA ASN A 317 6.02 8.01 11.90
C ASN A 317 4.88 8.93 12.35
N PHE A 318 5.13 10.24 12.44
CA PHE A 318 4.08 11.22 12.78
C PHE A 318 3.19 11.56 11.58
N ALA A 319 3.75 11.71 10.38
CA ALA A 319 3.02 12.13 9.20
C ALA A 319 2.08 11.04 8.64
N ILE A 320 2.48 9.76 8.69
CA ILE A 320 1.72 8.67 8.08
C ILE A 320 0.32 8.54 8.66
N PHE A 321 0.17 8.74 9.97
CA PHE A 321 -1.13 8.66 10.63
C PHE A 321 -2.10 9.69 10.05
N GLY A 322 -1.67 10.95 9.94
CA GLY A 322 -2.49 12.01 9.34
C GLY A 322 -2.76 11.79 7.86
N ILE A 323 -1.75 11.34 7.10
CA ILE A 323 -1.87 11.13 5.65
C ILE A 323 -2.91 10.06 5.32
N LEU A 324 -2.93 8.93 6.04
CA LEU A 324 -3.87 7.85 5.76
C LEU A 324 -5.34 8.30 5.79
N PHE A 325 -5.67 9.30 6.61
CA PHE A 325 -7.03 9.84 6.71
C PHE A 325 -7.22 11.12 5.88
N LEU A 326 -6.30 12.08 5.99
CA LEU A 326 -6.45 13.41 5.39
C LEU A 326 -6.19 13.42 3.89
N LEU A 327 -5.44 12.45 3.35
CA LEU A 327 -5.27 12.34 1.90
C LEU A 327 -6.62 12.12 1.20
N GLN A 328 -7.57 11.47 1.86
CA GLN A 328 -8.93 11.19 1.38
C GLN A 328 -9.98 12.08 2.07
N ILE A 329 -9.58 13.26 2.53
CA ILE A 329 -10.50 14.20 3.16
C ILE A 329 -11.70 14.51 2.23
N MET A 330 -12.91 14.60 2.79
CA MET A 330 -14.21 14.75 2.12
C MET A 330 -14.69 13.54 1.28
N SER A 331 -13.82 12.55 1.01
CA SER A 331 -14.22 11.38 0.22
C SER A 331 -15.17 10.44 0.97
N TYR A 332 -15.08 10.36 2.29
CA TYR A 332 -15.99 9.55 3.10
C TYR A 332 -17.38 10.19 3.21
N GLU A 333 -17.41 11.51 3.35
CA GLU A 333 -18.62 12.35 3.41
C GLU A 333 -19.37 12.36 2.10
N GLY A 334 -18.68 12.10 1.00
CA GLY A 334 -19.24 11.96 -0.33
C GLY A 334 -20.50 11.08 -0.42
N ASN A 335 -20.66 10.09 0.47
CA ASN A 335 -21.86 9.25 0.54
C ASN A 335 -23.12 9.98 1.00
N TYR A 336 -22.98 11.07 1.75
CA TYR A 336 -24.06 11.86 2.36
C TYR A 336 -23.84 13.37 2.23
N ILE A 337 -23.02 13.79 1.26
CA ILE A 337 -22.60 15.18 1.05
C ILE A 337 -23.78 16.09 0.73
N ASP A 338 -24.81 15.57 0.06
CA ASP A 338 -26.05 16.30 -0.26
C ASP A 338 -26.76 16.75 1.03
N GLY A 339 -26.77 15.91 2.07
CA GLY A 339 -27.31 16.24 3.38
C GLY A 339 -26.49 17.32 4.08
N LEU A 340 -25.16 17.22 4.04
CA LEU A 340 -24.28 18.25 4.62
C LEU A 340 -24.49 19.62 3.95
N MET A 341 -24.61 19.65 2.63
CA MET A 341 -24.78 20.87 1.82
C MET A 341 -26.11 21.60 2.06
N SER A 342 -27.11 20.92 2.62
CA SER A 342 -28.41 21.53 2.95
C SER A 342 -28.36 22.52 4.11
N ARG A 343 -27.40 22.36 5.03
CA ARG A 343 -27.24 23.23 6.21
C ARG A 343 -26.12 24.24 5.98
N LYS A 344 -26.35 25.49 6.39
CA LYS A 344 -25.32 26.54 6.35
C LYS A 344 -24.18 26.20 7.34
N GLU A 345 -22.94 26.46 6.94
CA GLU A 345 -21.70 26.30 7.72
C GLU A 345 -21.31 24.88 8.22
N SER A 346 -22.12 23.86 7.94
CA SER A 346 -21.86 22.46 8.29
C SER A 346 -20.48 21.94 7.85
N ILE A 347 -20.01 22.37 6.68
CA ILE A 347 -18.72 21.94 6.12
C ILE A 347 -17.57 22.61 6.87
N TYR A 348 -17.72 23.87 7.28
CA TYR A 348 -16.69 24.56 8.05
C TYR A 348 -16.56 23.95 9.46
N THR A 349 -17.68 23.67 10.13
CA THR A 349 -17.70 22.99 11.44
C THR A 349 -17.16 21.56 11.34
N LEU A 350 -17.47 20.83 10.26
CA LEU A 350 -16.88 19.52 9.97
C LEU A 350 -15.35 19.59 9.77
N LEU A 351 -14.85 20.52 8.95
CA LEU A 351 -13.40 20.66 8.71
C LEU A 351 -12.65 20.99 10.02
N ARG A 352 -13.25 21.83 10.87
CA ARG A 352 -12.71 22.14 12.21
C ARG A 352 -12.72 20.91 13.12
N ALA A 353 -13.81 20.14 13.13
CA ALA A 353 -13.91 18.91 13.91
C ALA A 353 -12.84 17.88 13.48
N LYS A 354 -12.65 17.69 12.17
CA LYS A 354 -11.58 16.83 11.63
C LYS A 354 -10.21 17.29 12.09
N TYR A 355 -9.90 18.58 11.94
CA TYR A 355 -8.60 19.10 12.35
C TYR A 355 -8.31 18.82 13.83
N ILE A 356 -9.27 19.07 14.72
CA ILE A 356 -9.10 18.82 16.17
C ILE A 356 -8.94 17.33 16.44
N LEU A 357 -9.79 16.47 15.87
CA LEU A 357 -9.74 15.02 16.09
C LEU A 357 -8.40 14.43 15.62
N TYR A 358 -7.94 14.77 14.42
CA TYR A 358 -6.67 14.28 13.89
C TYR A 358 -5.45 14.89 14.60
N SER A 359 -5.58 16.08 15.20
CA SER A 359 -4.54 16.66 16.07
C SER A 359 -4.43 15.87 17.38
N ILE A 360 -5.56 15.51 18.00
CA ILE A 360 -5.58 14.62 19.17
C ILE A 360 -5.01 13.23 18.80
N GLY A 361 -5.31 12.74 17.59
CA GLY A 361 -4.80 11.46 17.09
C GLY A 361 -3.27 11.37 17.03
N ILE A 362 -2.55 12.49 16.87
CA ILE A 362 -1.07 12.52 16.85
C ILE A 362 -0.46 12.13 18.21
N LEU A 363 -1.23 12.21 19.30
CA LEU A 363 -0.79 11.70 20.60
C LEU A 363 -0.49 10.20 20.57
N ILE A 364 -1.14 9.42 19.69
CA ILE A 364 -0.90 7.98 19.56
C ILE A 364 0.53 7.71 19.05
N PRO A 365 0.98 8.23 17.89
CA PRO A 365 2.39 8.15 17.49
C PRO A 365 3.37 8.73 18.52
N LEU A 366 2.99 9.79 19.24
CA LEU A 366 3.85 10.39 20.26
C LEU A 366 4.10 9.43 21.44
N ILE A 367 3.06 8.74 21.91
CA ILE A 367 3.20 7.73 22.97
C ILE A 367 4.02 6.54 22.47
N LEU A 368 3.80 6.09 21.23
CA LEU A 368 4.51 4.95 20.64
C LEU A 368 6.00 5.23 20.37
N THR A 369 6.41 6.50 20.29
CA THR A 369 7.82 6.89 20.13
C THR A 369 8.56 7.04 21.46
N ILE A 370 7.89 6.90 22.61
CA ILE A 370 8.53 6.99 23.95
C ILE A 370 9.66 5.98 24.13
N PRO A 371 9.52 4.68 23.77
CA PRO A 371 10.63 3.73 23.89
C PRO A 371 11.87 4.13 23.09
N ALA A 372 11.69 4.69 21.88
CA ALA A 372 12.79 5.18 21.04
C ALA A 372 13.49 6.41 21.65
N MET A 373 12.74 7.24 22.38
CA MET A 373 13.30 8.35 23.16
C MET A 373 14.06 7.86 24.40
N ALA A 374 13.52 6.85 25.10
CA ALA A 374 14.15 6.27 26.28
C ALA A 374 15.49 5.57 25.95
N MET A 375 15.59 4.95 24.77
CA MET A 375 16.84 4.34 24.28
C MET A 375 17.88 5.36 23.80
N GLY A 376 17.64 6.66 23.97
CA GLY A 376 18.58 7.73 23.61
C GLY A 376 18.79 7.91 22.11
N LYS A 377 18.03 7.18 21.26
CA LYS A 377 18.16 7.29 19.82
C LYS A 377 17.63 8.66 19.37
N ILE A 378 16.41 9.05 19.74
CA ILE A 378 15.81 10.32 19.28
C ILE A 378 15.71 11.30 20.45
N SER A 379 16.09 12.56 20.23
CA SER A 379 15.90 13.62 21.22
C SER A 379 14.42 13.94 21.42
N VAL A 380 14.02 14.14 22.67
CA VAL A 380 12.65 14.55 23.04
C VAL A 380 12.24 15.82 22.28
N LEU A 381 13.17 16.77 22.14
CA LEU A 381 12.92 18.03 21.41
C LEU A 381 12.61 17.77 19.94
N THR A 382 13.35 16.87 19.27
CA THR A 382 13.12 16.54 17.86
C THR A 382 11.75 15.88 17.66
N SER A 383 11.34 14.97 18.55
CA SER A 383 10.03 14.31 18.48
C SER A 383 8.88 15.30 18.65
N ILE A 384 8.96 16.18 19.65
CA ILE A 384 7.93 17.21 19.89
C ILE A 384 7.87 18.19 18.72
N SER A 385 9.04 18.61 18.21
CA SER A 385 9.10 19.53 17.06
C SER A 385 8.42 18.94 15.83
N TRP A 386 8.66 17.65 15.54
CA TRP A 386 7.99 16.95 14.44
C TRP A 386 6.49 16.75 14.68
N ALA A 387 6.06 16.46 15.91
CA ALA A 387 4.64 16.36 16.25
C ALA A 387 3.91 17.71 16.05
N VAL A 388 4.51 18.82 16.50
CA VAL A 388 3.93 20.16 16.33
C VAL A 388 3.95 20.60 14.86
N PHE A 389 5.06 20.35 14.16
CA PHE A 389 5.19 20.66 12.74
C PHE A 389 4.20 19.87 11.87
N THR A 390 3.92 18.62 12.22
CA THR A 390 2.94 17.78 11.51
C THR A 390 1.51 18.31 11.66
N ILE A 391 1.10 18.67 12.90
CA ILE A 391 -0.21 19.29 13.17
C ILE A 391 -0.35 20.63 12.42
N GLY A 392 0.71 21.44 12.34
CA GLY A 392 0.68 22.73 11.68
C GLY A 392 0.80 22.64 10.15
N CYS A 393 2.02 22.43 9.67
CA CYS A 393 2.38 22.60 8.26
C CYS A 393 1.88 21.45 7.38
N ILE A 394 2.07 20.20 7.81
CA ILE A 394 1.67 19.02 7.04
C ILE A 394 0.15 18.95 6.91
N TYR A 395 -0.60 19.18 7.99
CA TYR A 395 -2.06 19.20 7.91
C TYR A 395 -2.56 20.37 7.07
N PHE A 396 -1.95 21.56 7.15
CA PHE A 396 -2.30 22.67 6.25
C PHE A 396 -2.20 22.27 4.77
N CYS A 397 -1.14 21.56 4.37
CA CYS A 397 -0.97 21.02 3.02
C CYS A 397 -2.05 19.97 2.68
N LEU A 398 -2.28 19.00 3.56
CA LEU A 398 -3.25 17.93 3.32
C LEU A 398 -4.70 18.45 3.23
N PHE A 399 -5.09 19.43 4.05
CA PHE A 399 -6.44 20.00 4.01
C PHE A 399 -6.75 20.72 2.70
N GLN A 400 -5.74 21.13 1.92
CA GLN A 400 -5.96 21.69 0.58
C GLN A 400 -6.58 20.66 -0.37
N LEU A 401 -6.35 19.36 -0.14
CA LEU A 401 -6.97 18.28 -0.90
C LEU A 401 -8.49 18.25 -0.74
N ALA A 402 -9.06 18.80 0.33
CA ALA A 402 -10.52 18.87 0.50
C ALA A 402 -11.21 19.58 -0.66
N VAL A 403 -10.54 20.55 -1.30
CA VAL A 403 -11.08 21.29 -2.45
C VAL A 403 -11.04 20.47 -3.74
N TYR A 404 -10.08 19.56 -3.87
CA TYR A 404 -9.79 18.82 -5.11
C TYR A 404 -10.26 17.36 -5.10
N ASN A 405 -10.49 16.79 -3.92
CA ASN A 405 -11.06 15.46 -3.78
C ASN A 405 -12.53 15.51 -4.17
N THR A 406 -12.87 14.82 -5.26
CA THR A 406 -14.23 14.71 -5.79
C THR A 406 -14.68 13.27 -5.90
N LYS A 407 -14.03 12.32 -5.21
CA LYS A 407 -14.38 10.89 -5.27
C LYS A 407 -14.95 10.43 -3.95
N THR A 408 -16.05 9.69 -3.99
CA THR A 408 -16.68 9.07 -2.84
C THR A 408 -16.06 7.72 -2.55
N ILE A 409 -15.77 7.46 -1.28
CA ILE A 409 -15.29 6.17 -0.83
C ILE A 409 -16.45 5.47 -0.09
N PRO A 410 -16.90 4.30 -0.55
CA PRO A 410 -17.99 3.56 0.09
C PRO A 410 -17.55 3.06 1.47
N LEU A 411 -18.27 3.44 2.52
CA LEU A 411 -17.88 3.22 3.92
C LEU A 411 -17.81 1.75 4.34
N ASN A 412 -18.63 0.89 3.73
CA ASN A 412 -18.77 -0.53 4.09
C ASN A 412 -18.21 -1.49 3.02
N ALA A 413 -17.58 -0.99 1.96
CA ALA A 413 -16.88 -1.86 1.03
C ALA A 413 -15.66 -2.49 1.72
N LYS A 414 -15.37 -3.77 1.46
CA LYS A 414 -14.06 -4.35 1.82
C LYS A 414 -13.00 -3.50 1.08
N ILE A 415 -11.96 -3.03 1.79
CA ILE A 415 -10.90 -2.11 1.26
C ILE A 415 -10.08 -2.69 0.11
N THR A 416 -10.31 -3.94 -0.25
CA THR A 416 -9.51 -4.67 -1.23
C THR A 416 -9.61 -4.16 -2.68
N GLY A 417 -10.36 -3.09 -2.90
CA GLY A 417 -10.39 -2.35 -4.15
C GLY A 417 -9.47 -1.17 -3.98
N ARG A 418 -8.38 -1.15 -4.75
CA ARG A 418 -7.80 0.13 -5.15
C ARG A 418 -8.90 0.88 -5.90
N GLN A 419 -9.72 1.61 -5.16
CA GLN A 419 -10.29 2.83 -5.68
C GLN A 419 -9.06 3.64 -6.05
N ASN A 420 -8.93 3.99 -7.33
CA ASN A 420 -7.91 4.93 -7.77
C ASN A 420 -8.25 6.30 -7.17
N SER A 421 -8.16 6.41 -5.84
CA SER A 421 -8.26 7.60 -5.00
C SER A 421 -6.87 8.22 -4.95
N GLY A 422 -6.32 8.43 -6.13
CA GLY A 422 -5.07 9.10 -6.38
C GLY A 422 -5.27 9.85 -7.68
N SER A 423 -5.84 11.07 -7.60
CA SER A 423 -5.61 12.00 -8.69
C SER A 423 -4.10 12.24 -8.78
N GLY A 424 -3.54 12.54 -9.96
CA GLY A 424 -2.11 12.89 -10.05
C GLY A 424 -1.73 14.03 -9.08
N LEU A 425 -2.69 14.94 -8.82
CA LEU A 425 -2.62 15.97 -7.79
C LEU A 425 -2.48 15.42 -6.37
N GLN A 426 -3.18 14.37 -6.00
CA GLN A 426 -3.10 13.74 -4.68
C GLN A 426 -1.74 13.07 -4.46
N SER A 427 -1.21 12.40 -5.48
CA SER A 427 0.15 11.83 -5.44
C SER A 427 1.24 12.91 -5.38
N LEU A 428 1.09 14.00 -6.15
CA LEU A 428 1.99 15.16 -6.09
C LEU A 428 1.94 15.83 -4.71
N ILE A 429 0.75 16.06 -4.16
CA ILE A 429 0.57 16.68 -2.84
C ILE A 429 1.12 15.75 -1.75
N SER A 430 0.94 14.43 -1.83
CA SER A 430 1.59 13.51 -0.88
C SER A 430 3.10 13.52 -1.00
N GLY A 431 3.64 13.57 -2.23
CA GLY A 431 5.08 13.65 -2.47
C GLY A 431 5.66 14.95 -1.91
N ALA A 432 5.01 16.08 -2.17
CA ALA A 432 5.37 17.39 -1.63
C ALA A 432 5.27 17.43 -0.10
N THR A 433 4.25 16.80 0.47
CA THR A 433 4.04 16.74 1.93
C THR A 433 5.16 16.01 2.67
N PHE A 434 5.83 15.04 2.03
CA PHE A 434 7.03 14.41 2.58
C PHE A 434 8.32 15.14 2.18
N GLY A 435 8.48 15.47 0.90
CA GLY A 435 9.72 16.03 0.37
C GLY A 435 10.04 17.40 0.94
N ILE A 436 9.04 18.29 1.08
CA ILE A 436 9.27 19.67 1.51
C ILE A 436 9.74 19.72 2.97
N PRO A 437 9.10 19.06 3.96
CA PRO A 437 9.58 19.08 5.34
C PRO A 437 10.99 18.50 5.52
N LEU A 438 11.31 17.44 4.77
CA LEU A 438 12.63 16.79 4.85
C LEU A 438 13.73 17.66 4.24
N LEU A 439 13.47 18.27 3.08
CA LEU A 439 14.38 19.22 2.46
C LEU A 439 14.58 20.44 3.35
N LEU A 440 13.50 20.97 3.93
CA LEU A 440 13.56 22.11 4.84
C LEU A 440 14.38 21.77 6.09
N TYR A 441 14.19 20.58 6.68
CA TYR A 441 15.00 20.12 7.81
C TYR A 441 16.48 19.93 7.43
N ALA A 442 16.76 19.29 6.29
CA ALA A 442 18.13 19.05 5.84
C ALA A 442 18.88 20.37 5.58
N LEU A 443 18.23 21.33 4.93
CA LEU A 443 18.78 22.66 4.70
C LEU A 443 19.02 23.39 6.02
N LEU A 444 18.03 23.49 6.89
CA LEU A 444 18.20 24.17 8.18
C LEU A 444 19.29 23.51 9.03
N LYS A 445 19.41 22.17 8.99
CA LYS A 445 20.44 21.45 9.72
C LYS A 445 21.85 21.82 9.26
N ILE A 446 22.09 21.93 7.95
CA ILE A 446 23.40 22.30 7.40
C ILE A 446 23.82 23.69 7.87
N TRP A 447 22.86 24.63 7.96
CA TRP A 447 23.15 26.03 8.24
C TRP A 447 23.16 26.38 9.73
N LEU A 448 22.32 25.74 10.55
CA LEU A 448 22.03 26.18 11.92
C LEU A 448 22.39 25.14 12.99
N GLY A 449 22.60 23.87 12.62
CA GLY A 449 22.76 22.76 13.56
C GLY A 449 21.44 22.09 13.98
N GLU A 450 21.53 20.98 14.72
CA GLU A 450 20.40 20.06 14.94
C GLU A 450 19.38 20.54 15.99
N THR A 451 19.87 21.19 17.05
CA THR A 451 19.04 21.69 18.16
C THR A 451 18.25 22.95 17.76
N THR A 452 18.91 23.91 17.12
CA THR A 452 18.32 25.14 16.58
C THR A 452 17.29 24.84 15.49
N THR A 453 17.57 23.88 14.61
CA THR A 453 16.62 23.44 13.57
C THR A 453 15.33 22.90 14.18
N SER A 454 15.42 22.15 15.27
CA SER A 454 14.25 21.63 15.98
C SER A 454 13.39 22.77 16.54
N TRP A 455 14.02 23.78 17.16
CA TRP A 455 13.31 24.97 17.63
C TRP A 455 12.64 25.75 16.50
N VAL A 456 13.33 25.94 15.37
CA VAL A 456 12.76 26.62 14.19
C VAL A 456 11.53 25.87 13.67
N LEU A 457 11.61 24.53 13.55
CA LEU A 457 10.45 23.72 13.15
C LEU A 457 9.28 23.84 14.14
N LEU A 458 9.57 23.85 15.44
CA LEU A 458 8.55 24.00 16.48
C LEU A 458 7.84 25.35 16.34
N VAL A 459 8.59 26.45 16.16
CA VAL A 459 8.03 27.80 15.97
C VAL A 459 7.17 27.88 14.71
N ILE A 460 7.64 27.31 13.59
CA ILE A 460 6.86 27.26 12.34
C ILE A 460 5.57 26.46 12.55
N GLY A 461 5.66 25.28 13.18
CA GLY A 461 4.49 24.44 13.47
C GLY A 461 3.47 25.17 14.34
N LEU A 462 3.90 25.83 15.41
CA LEU A 462 3.04 26.66 16.27
C LEU A 462 2.39 27.81 15.49
N GLY A 463 3.13 28.49 14.61
CA GLY A 463 2.57 29.55 13.75
C GLY A 463 1.42 29.05 12.88
N PHE A 464 1.56 27.86 12.29
CA PHE A 464 0.49 27.23 11.50
C PHE A 464 -0.70 26.74 12.34
N ILE A 465 -0.47 26.34 13.59
CA ILE A 465 -1.52 25.97 14.54
C ILE A 465 -2.34 27.19 14.95
N LEU A 466 -1.68 28.30 15.30
CA LEU A 466 -2.34 29.55 15.67
C LEU A 466 -3.16 30.11 14.51
N THR A 467 -2.64 30.01 13.28
CA THR A 467 -3.33 30.46 12.07
C THR A 467 -4.36 29.45 11.52
N SER A 468 -4.61 28.33 12.22
CA SER A 468 -5.54 27.26 11.80
C SER A 468 -6.91 27.73 11.39
N ARG A 469 -7.49 28.68 12.13
CA ARG A 469 -8.81 29.23 11.82
C ARG A 469 -8.83 29.97 10.49
N ILE A 470 -7.74 30.68 10.14
CA ILE A 470 -7.65 31.49 8.93
C ILE A 470 -7.55 30.58 7.70
N TRP A 471 -6.62 29.63 7.73
CA TRP A 471 -6.43 28.77 6.57
C TRP A 471 -7.56 27.75 6.39
N LEU A 472 -8.19 27.26 7.46
CA LEU A 472 -9.40 26.42 7.36
C LEU A 472 -10.54 27.19 6.70
N LYS A 473 -10.73 28.46 7.05
CA LYS A 473 -11.73 29.34 6.40
C LYS A 473 -11.43 29.56 4.92
N ASN A 474 -10.16 29.71 4.55
CA ASN A 474 -9.75 29.80 3.15
C ASN A 474 -10.05 28.49 2.37
N VAL A 475 -9.74 27.33 2.95
CA VAL A 475 -10.09 26.02 2.37
C VAL A 475 -11.61 25.92 2.18
N TYR A 476 -12.40 26.28 3.18
CA TYR A 476 -13.86 26.31 3.10
C TYR A 476 -14.38 27.22 1.98
N ASN A 477 -13.91 28.46 1.89
CA ASN A 477 -14.33 29.40 0.85
C ASN A 477 -14.05 28.87 -0.56
N ARG A 478 -12.87 28.27 -0.77
CA ARG A 478 -12.51 27.64 -2.05
C ARG A 478 -13.36 26.40 -2.35
N PHE A 479 -13.66 25.59 -1.33
CA PHE A 479 -14.55 24.46 -1.46
C PHE A 479 -15.97 24.90 -1.89
N MET A 480 -16.52 25.93 -1.23
CA MET A 480 -17.84 26.48 -1.55
C MET A 480 -17.89 27.11 -2.94
N LYS A 481 -16.81 27.78 -3.39
CA LYS A 481 -16.72 28.30 -4.77
C LYS A 481 -16.81 27.17 -5.83
N ARG A 482 -16.39 25.95 -5.49
CA ARG A 482 -16.43 24.77 -6.37
C ARG A 482 -17.54 23.77 -6.02
N ARG A 483 -18.51 24.15 -5.19
CA ARG A 483 -19.52 23.23 -4.62
C ARG A 483 -20.17 22.31 -5.65
N TYR A 484 -20.64 22.87 -6.78
CA TYR A 484 -21.38 22.11 -7.78
C TYR A 484 -20.53 21.07 -8.47
N LYS A 485 -19.30 21.44 -8.86
CA LYS A 485 -18.34 20.53 -9.48
C LYS A 485 -17.93 19.41 -8.53
N ASN A 486 -17.77 19.72 -7.24
CA ASN A 486 -17.43 18.73 -6.23
C ASN A 486 -18.60 17.78 -5.98
N MET A 487 -19.84 18.30 -5.86
CA MET A 487 -21.05 17.48 -5.70
C MET A 487 -21.31 16.57 -6.91
N GLU A 488 -21.18 17.10 -8.13
CA GLU A 488 -21.26 16.31 -9.37
C GLU A 488 -20.22 15.18 -9.36
N GLY A 489 -18.96 15.50 -9.08
CA GLY A 489 -17.90 14.49 -9.01
C GLY A 489 -18.17 13.42 -7.95
N PHE A 490 -18.68 13.80 -6.78
CA PHE A 490 -19.06 12.85 -5.75
C PHE A 490 -20.21 11.95 -6.22
N ARG A 491 -21.28 12.52 -6.79
CA ARG A 491 -22.43 11.75 -7.30
C ARG A 491 -22.02 10.78 -8.41
N ASP A 492 -21.20 11.22 -9.36
CA ASP A 492 -20.67 10.39 -10.44
C ASP A 492 -19.83 9.21 -9.94
N SER A 493 -19.10 9.40 -8.85
CA SER A 493 -18.23 8.37 -8.28
C SER A 493 -18.94 7.40 -7.32
N ARG A 494 -20.16 7.72 -6.92
CA ARG A 494 -21.00 6.87 -6.06
C ARG A 494 -21.72 5.79 -6.86
N GLN A 495 -22.04 6.08 -8.13
CA GLN A 495 -22.58 5.13 -9.11
C GLN A 495 -21.49 4.16 -9.57
#